data_AF-A0A6G9CVF1-F1
#
_entry.id   AF-A0A6G9CVF1-F1
#
_cell.length_a   1.000
_cell.length_b   1.000
_cell.length_c   1.000
_cell.angle_alpha   90.00
_cell.angle_beta   90.00
_cell.angle_gamma   90.00
#
_symmetry.space_group_name_H-M   'P 1'
#
loop_
_entity.id
_entity.type
_entity.pdbx_description
1 polymer ?
#
loop_
_entity_poly.entity_id
_entity_poly.type
_entity_poly.pdbx_seq_one_letter_code
_entity_poly.pdbx_strand_id
1 'polypeptide(L)'
;MWYWLFKYVLLGPILWLLGCPTVKGHENIPTDGAAILASNHQAVLDSFYLPLRVNRRITFLAKSEYFTGSGLKGAFQKWFFTAVGQVPIDRTGADAAQDALNAGLKVLGSGSLLGIYPEGRARLTVASTRARPEWRASHLNRASR
;
A
#
# COMPACT_ATOMS: atom_id res chain seq x y z
N MET A 1 -2.98 13.08 -12.08
CA MET A 1 -3.46 12.68 -13.42
C MET A 1 -3.12 11.22 -13.73
N TRP A 2 -1.85 10.82 -13.81
CA TRP A 2 -1.44 9.47 -14.22
C TRP A 2 -1.95 8.31 -13.35
N TYR A 3 -2.01 8.48 -12.02
CA TYR A 3 -2.53 7.45 -11.10
C TYR A 3 -3.92 6.93 -11.49
N TRP A 4 -4.85 7.84 -11.77
CA TRP A 4 -6.24 7.50 -12.10
C TRP A 4 -6.36 6.85 -13.48
N LEU A 5 -5.55 7.30 -14.44
CA LEU A 5 -5.46 6.67 -15.76
C LEU A 5 -4.98 5.22 -15.64
N PHE A 6 -3.89 4.98 -14.90
CA PHE A 6 -3.39 3.63 -14.67
C PHE A 6 -4.39 2.74 -13.95
N LYS A 7 -5.00 3.27 -12.90
CA LYS A 7 -5.99 2.55 -12.10
C LYS A 7 -7.18 2.08 -12.95
N TYR A 8 -7.76 2.95 -13.77
CA TYR A 8 -9.01 2.64 -14.47
C TYR A 8 -8.82 2.08 -15.89
N VAL A 9 -7.78 2.49 -16.62
CA VAL A 9 -7.63 2.14 -18.05
C VAL A 9 -6.70 0.96 -18.26
N LEU A 10 -5.64 0.81 -17.46
CA LEU A 10 -4.65 -0.26 -17.62
C LEU A 10 -4.84 -1.40 -16.63
N LEU A 11 -4.82 -1.09 -15.33
CA LEU A 11 -4.91 -2.09 -14.27
C LEU A 11 -6.32 -2.63 -14.09
N GLY A 12 -7.34 -1.76 -14.16
CA GLY A 12 -8.74 -2.14 -13.97
C GLY A 12 -9.19 -3.32 -14.84
N PRO A 13 -9.08 -3.25 -16.18
CA PRO A 13 -9.53 -4.32 -17.07
C PRO A 13 -8.74 -5.63 -16.90
N ILE A 14 -7.41 -5.54 -16.75
CA ILE A 14 -6.53 -6.69 -16.56
C ILE A 14 -6.85 -7.42 -15.26
N LEU A 15 -7.01 -6.67 -14.16
CA LEU A 15 -7.33 -7.23 -12.84
C LEU A 15 -8.76 -7.76 -12.78
N TRP A 16 -9.70 -7.18 -13.54
CA TRP A 16 -11.04 -7.73 -13.67
C TRP A 16 -11.03 -9.09 -14.37
N LEU A 17 -10.21 -9.25 -15.42
CA LEU A 17 -10.03 -10.52 -16.14
C LEU A 17 -9.30 -11.58 -15.30
N LEU A 18 -8.36 -11.19 -14.44
CA LEU A 18 -7.60 -12.11 -13.57
C LEU A 18 -8.38 -12.60 -12.34
N GLY A 19 -9.61 -12.11 -12.13
CA GLY A 19 -10.47 -12.48 -11.02
C GLY A 19 -10.71 -11.30 -10.09
N CYS A 20 -11.98 -10.91 -9.95
CA CYS A 20 -12.37 -9.78 -9.11
C CYS A 20 -12.47 -10.22 -7.63
N PRO A 21 -11.59 -9.75 -6.73
CA PRO A 21 -11.71 -10.08 -5.32
C PRO A 21 -12.93 -9.41 -4.72
N THR A 22 -13.67 -10.15 -3.89
CA THR A 22 -14.78 -9.61 -3.07
C THR A 22 -14.19 -8.85 -1.90
N VAL A 23 -14.49 -7.55 -1.82
CA VAL A 23 -14.08 -6.70 -0.70
C VAL A 23 -15.23 -6.58 0.28
N LYS A 24 -14.95 -6.75 1.58
CA LYS A 24 -15.88 -6.49 2.68
C LYS A 24 -15.25 -5.45 3.60
N GLY A 25 -16.05 -4.60 4.24
CA GLY A 25 -15.53 -3.59 5.17
C GLY A 25 -14.95 -2.37 4.47
N HIS A 26 -15.31 -2.09 3.21
CA HIS A 26 -14.88 -0.88 2.50
C HIS A 26 -15.39 0.40 3.21
N GLU A 27 -16.53 0.30 3.86
CA GLU A 27 -17.14 1.32 4.72
C GLU A 27 -16.27 1.70 5.93
N ASN A 28 -15.33 0.85 6.34
CA ASN A 28 -14.41 1.15 7.44
C ASN A 28 -13.22 2.02 6.99
N ILE A 29 -13.06 2.25 5.68
CA ILE A 29 -11.98 3.08 5.16
C ILE A 29 -12.42 4.54 5.28
N PRO A 30 -11.68 5.37 6.06
CA PRO A 30 -12.06 6.77 6.23
C PRO A 30 -11.99 7.51 4.89
N THR A 31 -12.99 8.34 4.63
CA THR A 31 -13.14 9.14 3.40
C THR A 31 -12.09 10.23 3.25
N ASP A 32 -11.54 10.68 4.37
CA ASP A 32 -10.56 11.77 4.49
C ASP A 32 -9.65 11.52 5.70
N GLY A 33 -8.64 12.37 5.88
CA GLY A 33 -7.70 12.26 7.00
C GLY A 33 -6.68 11.11 6.88
N ALA A 34 -5.71 11.13 7.78
CA ALA A 34 -4.62 10.15 7.81
C ALA A 34 -5.11 8.79 8.32
N ALA A 35 -4.75 7.71 7.63
CA ALA A 35 -4.98 6.36 8.15
C ALA A 35 -3.95 5.36 7.63
N ILE A 36 -3.77 4.28 8.37
CA ILE A 36 -2.88 3.17 8.03
C ILE A 36 -3.73 1.99 7.57
N LEU A 37 -3.43 1.49 6.37
CA LEU A 37 -3.98 0.24 5.87
C LEU A 37 -2.94 -0.86 6.04
N ALA A 38 -3.17 -1.78 6.97
CA ALA A 38 -2.31 -2.93 7.21
C ALA A 38 -2.90 -4.17 6.52
N SER A 39 -2.11 -4.86 5.71
CA SER A 39 -2.51 -6.08 5.00
C SER A 39 -1.41 -7.14 5.06
N ASN A 40 -1.78 -8.42 4.98
CA ASN A 40 -0.85 -9.51 4.78
C ASN A 40 -0.35 -9.49 3.31
N HIS A 41 0.93 -9.76 3.07
CA HIS A 41 1.50 -9.68 1.71
C HIS A 41 1.59 -11.08 1.10
N GLN A 42 0.44 -11.63 0.69
CA GLN A 42 0.36 -12.99 0.13
C GLN A 42 0.76 -13.03 -1.35
N ALA A 43 0.52 -11.94 -2.08
CA ALA A 43 0.92 -11.79 -3.48
C ALA A 43 1.37 -10.36 -3.80
N VAL A 44 2.25 -10.21 -4.79
CA VAL A 44 2.60 -8.89 -5.37
C VAL A 44 1.35 -8.19 -5.92
N LEU A 45 0.38 -8.98 -6.36
CA LEU A 45 -0.95 -8.53 -6.81
C LEU A 45 -1.74 -7.78 -5.72
N ASP A 46 -1.46 -7.97 -4.44
CA ASP A 46 -2.15 -7.28 -3.33
C ASP A 46 -1.93 -5.76 -3.43
N SER A 47 -0.71 -5.35 -3.81
CA SER A 47 -0.33 -3.96 -4.06
C SER A 47 -1.03 -3.33 -5.26
N PHE A 48 -1.74 -4.13 -6.07
CA PHE A 48 -2.50 -3.68 -7.23
C PHE A 48 -4.01 -3.73 -7.01
N TYR A 49 -4.53 -4.81 -6.40
CA TYR A 49 -5.96 -4.95 -6.10
C TYR A 49 -6.43 -3.97 -5.02
N LEU A 50 -5.63 -3.71 -3.98
CA LEU A 50 -5.98 -2.78 -2.90
C LEU A 50 -6.19 -1.35 -3.44
N PRO A 51 -5.24 -0.74 -4.17
CA PRO A 51 -5.46 0.59 -4.76
C PRO A 51 -6.61 0.64 -5.76
N LEU A 52 -6.96 -0.47 -6.43
CA LEU A 52 -8.07 -0.52 -7.36
C LEU A 52 -9.42 -0.44 -6.62
N ARG A 53 -9.55 -1.13 -5.49
CA ARG A 53 -10.80 -1.24 -4.73
C ARG A 53 -11.02 -0.15 -3.69
N VAL A 54 -9.95 0.52 -3.25
CA VAL A 54 -10.05 1.65 -2.32
C VAL A 54 -10.23 2.94 -3.10
N ASN A 55 -11.24 3.73 -2.75
CA ASN A 55 -11.53 5.00 -3.43
C ASN A 55 -10.44 6.06 -3.25
N ARG A 56 -9.61 5.92 -2.22
CA ARG A 56 -8.49 6.83 -1.91
C ARG A 56 -7.18 6.26 -2.43
N ARG A 57 -6.27 7.16 -2.80
CA ARG A 57 -4.89 6.79 -3.17
C ARG A 57 -4.17 6.24 -1.95
N ILE A 58 -3.68 5.01 -2.07
CA ILE A 58 -2.82 4.37 -1.07
C ILE A 58 -1.36 4.63 -1.47
N THR A 59 -0.58 5.16 -0.53
CA THR A 59 0.87 5.32 -0.68
C THR A 59 1.57 4.20 0.07
N PHE A 60 2.43 3.46 -0.61
CA PHE A 60 3.32 2.50 0.04
C PHE A 60 4.77 3.00 0.00
N LEU A 61 5.58 2.44 0.88
CA LEU A 61 7.01 2.70 0.96
C LEU A 61 7.76 1.70 0.06
N ALA A 62 8.27 2.18 -1.06
CA ALA A 62 8.97 1.40 -2.05
C ALA A 62 10.49 1.52 -1.90
N LYS A 63 11.21 0.49 -2.32
CA LYS A 63 12.67 0.45 -2.34
C LYS A 63 13.26 1.60 -3.17
N SER A 64 14.24 2.31 -2.63
CA SER A 64 14.91 3.44 -3.30
C SER A 64 15.56 3.04 -4.63
N GLU A 65 15.97 1.78 -4.77
CA GLU A 65 16.57 1.21 -5.99
C GLU A 65 15.63 1.28 -7.20
N TYR A 66 14.31 1.31 -6.97
CA TYR A 66 13.32 1.47 -8.04
C TYR A 66 13.31 2.89 -8.63
N PHE A 67 13.92 3.85 -7.94
CA PHE A 67 13.97 5.26 -8.34
C PHE A 67 15.35 5.69 -8.84
N THR A 68 16.39 4.92 -8.57
CA THR A 68 17.79 5.24 -8.90
C THR A 68 18.36 4.42 -10.07
N GLY A 69 17.58 3.51 -10.66
CA GLY A 69 18.00 2.74 -11.82
C GLY A 69 18.39 3.62 -13.02
N SER A 70 19.42 3.21 -13.76
CA SER A 70 19.91 3.90 -14.96
C SER A 70 19.30 3.36 -16.27
N GLY A 71 19.41 4.14 -17.34
CA GLY A 71 18.89 3.81 -18.67
C GLY A 71 17.37 3.94 -18.80
N LEU A 72 16.84 3.53 -19.97
CA LEU A 72 15.41 3.64 -20.30
C LEU A 72 14.52 2.83 -19.34
N LYS A 73 14.98 1.64 -18.93
CA LYS A 73 14.28 0.80 -17.97
C LYS A 73 14.19 1.46 -16.59
N GLY A 74 15.29 2.05 -16.10
CA GLY A 74 15.32 2.78 -14.85
C GLY A 74 14.46 4.04 -14.87
N ALA A 75 14.48 4.79 -15.98
CA ALA A 75 13.63 5.95 -16.18
C ALA A 75 12.12 5.59 -16.16
N PHE A 76 11.74 4.52 -16.86
CA PHE A 76 10.36 4.02 -16.83
C PHE A 76 9.94 3.56 -15.44
N GLN A 77 10.81 2.83 -14.74
CA GLN A 77 10.54 2.34 -13.39
C GLN A 77 10.35 3.51 -12.41
N LYS A 78 11.28 4.48 -12.39
CA LYS A 78 11.17 5.70 -11.60
C LYS A 78 9.87 6.45 -11.89
N TRP A 79 9.55 6.63 -13.17
CA TRP A 79 8.32 7.30 -13.59
C TRP A 79 7.08 6.55 -13.11
N PHE A 80 7.03 5.22 -13.25
CA PHE A 80 5.92 4.39 -12.81
C PHE A 80 5.69 4.47 -11.30
N PHE A 81 6.74 4.24 -10.48
CA PHE A 81 6.64 4.29 -9.03
C PHE A 81 6.27 5.70 -8.52
N THR A 82 6.77 6.75 -9.18
CA THR A 82 6.36 8.14 -8.88
C THR A 82 4.90 8.38 -9.27
N ALA A 83 4.47 7.89 -10.44
CA ALA A 83 3.10 8.04 -10.93
C ALA A 83 2.08 7.33 -10.03
N VAL A 84 2.40 6.13 -9.52
CA VAL A 84 1.53 5.41 -8.58
C VAL A 84 1.56 6.00 -7.15
N GLY A 85 2.52 6.86 -6.83
CA GLY A 85 2.57 7.61 -5.56
C GLY A 85 3.31 6.93 -4.44
N GLN A 86 4.31 6.17 -4.81
CA GLN A 86 5.15 5.42 -3.89
C GLN A 86 6.24 6.34 -3.35
N VAL A 87 6.53 6.21 -2.05
CA VAL A 87 7.61 6.98 -1.41
C VAL A 87 8.86 6.10 -1.36
N PRO A 88 10.01 6.57 -1.90
CA PRO A 88 11.25 5.83 -1.81
C PRO A 88 11.73 5.77 -0.36
N ILE A 89 12.17 4.59 0.06
CA ILE A 89 12.88 4.38 1.33
C ILE A 89 14.14 3.59 1.08
N ASP A 90 15.21 3.99 1.76
CA ASP A 90 16.40 3.16 1.88
C ASP A 90 16.17 2.15 3.01
N ARG A 91 16.43 0.88 2.73
CA ARG A 91 16.33 -0.21 3.72
C ARG A 91 17.70 -0.74 4.13
N THR A 92 18.77 -0.06 3.74
CA THR A 92 20.15 -0.41 4.03
C THR A 92 20.68 0.43 5.20
N GLY A 93 21.56 -0.17 6.01
CA GLY A 93 22.15 0.51 7.16
C GLY A 93 21.37 0.34 8.48
N ALA A 94 21.95 0.86 9.56
CA ALA A 94 21.42 0.75 10.92
C ALA A 94 20.13 1.56 11.13
N ASP A 95 19.97 2.66 10.38
CA ASP A 95 18.87 3.63 10.56
C ASP A 95 17.66 3.34 9.66
N ALA A 96 17.72 2.30 8.83
CA ALA A 96 16.68 1.94 7.86
C ALA A 96 15.26 1.84 8.46
N ALA A 97 15.14 1.33 9.69
CA ALA A 97 13.86 1.24 10.38
C ALA A 97 13.32 2.63 10.77
N GLN A 98 14.19 3.51 11.26
CA GLN A 98 13.82 4.86 11.65
C GLN A 98 13.43 5.71 10.43
N ASP A 99 14.15 5.56 9.32
CA ASP A 99 13.83 6.25 8.06
C ASP A 99 12.49 5.82 7.49
N ALA A 100 12.16 4.53 7.56
CA ALA A 100 10.85 4.03 7.16
C ALA A 100 9.72 4.61 8.05
N LEU A 101 9.94 4.71 9.36
CA LEU A 101 8.99 5.34 10.28
C LEU A 101 8.80 6.83 9.97
N ASN A 102 9.89 7.57 9.78
CA ASN A 102 9.85 8.99 9.44
C ASN A 102 9.12 9.25 8.10
N ALA A 103 9.38 8.41 7.10
CA ALA A 103 8.69 8.47 5.82
C ALA A 103 7.19 8.18 5.97
N GLY A 104 6.83 7.18 6.77
CA GLY A 104 5.43 6.87 7.09
C GLY A 104 4.72 8.02 7.80
N LEU A 105 5.35 8.63 8.80
CA LEU A 105 4.83 9.80 9.52
C LEU A 105 4.62 10.98 8.58
N LYS A 106 5.51 11.20 7.60
CA LYS A 106 5.35 12.26 6.60
C LYS A 106 4.13 12.01 5.69
N VAL A 107 3.90 10.77 5.27
CA VAL A 107 2.71 10.40 4.49
C VAL A 107 1.43 10.64 5.29
N LEU A 108 1.41 10.22 6.55
CA LEU A 108 0.27 10.42 7.44
C LEU A 108 0.05 11.90 7.75
N GLY A 109 1.12 12.67 7.97
CA GLY A 109 1.06 14.11 8.20
C GLY A 109 0.46 14.91 7.04
N SER A 110 0.46 14.34 5.83
CA SER A 110 -0.19 14.94 4.65
C SER A 110 -1.67 14.56 4.51
N GLY A 111 -2.24 13.81 5.47
CA GLY A 111 -3.60 13.28 5.41
C GLY A 111 -3.80 12.13 4.42
N SER A 112 -2.72 11.48 3.98
CA SER A 112 -2.79 10.36 3.03
C SER A 112 -3.04 9.01 3.71
N LEU A 113 -3.45 8.01 2.92
CA LEU A 113 -3.48 6.62 3.36
C LEU A 113 -2.10 5.98 3.18
N LEU A 114 -1.54 5.48 4.27
CA LEU A 114 -0.29 4.72 4.27
C LEU A 114 -0.61 3.22 4.23
N GLY A 115 -0.15 2.53 3.18
CA GLY A 115 -0.22 1.08 3.10
C GLY A 115 1.02 0.43 3.72
N ILE A 116 0.82 -0.54 4.63
CA ILE A 116 1.90 -1.31 5.25
C ILE A 116 1.66 -2.81 5.15
N TYR A 117 2.77 -3.54 5.03
CA TYR A 117 2.80 -5.00 5.13
C TYR A 117 3.66 -5.37 6.35
N PRO A 118 3.05 -5.58 7.53
CA PRO A 118 3.79 -5.79 8.79
C PRO A 118 4.71 -7.02 8.77
N GLU A 119 4.48 -7.96 7.85
CA GLU A 119 5.32 -9.15 7.66
C GLU A 119 6.67 -8.88 6.94
N GLY A 120 6.85 -7.71 6.34
CA GLY A 120 8.13 -7.27 5.77
C GLY A 120 8.62 -7.98 4.49
N ARG A 121 8.05 -9.13 4.10
CA ARG A 121 8.30 -9.83 2.82
C ARG A 121 7.01 -10.36 2.21
N ALA A 122 6.88 -10.27 0.88
CA ALA A 122 5.91 -11.05 0.14
C ALA A 122 6.34 -12.53 0.19
N ARG A 123 5.65 -13.35 0.99
CA ARG A 123 5.89 -14.80 1.03
C ARG A 123 4.81 -15.44 0.17
N LEU A 124 5.19 -15.98 -0.99
CA LEU A 124 4.33 -16.89 -1.77
C LEU A 124 4.08 -18.15 -0.92
N THR A 125 3.04 -18.12 -0.10
CA THR A 125 2.46 -19.32 0.51
C THR A 125 1.09 -19.47 -0.11
N VAL A 126 0.95 -20.38 -1.08
CA VAL A 126 -0.37 -20.80 -1.57
C VAL A 126 -1.04 -21.55 -0.41
N ALA A 127 -1.99 -20.90 0.25
CA ALA A 127 -2.83 -21.54 1.25
C ALA A 127 -4.27 -21.01 1.17
N SER A 128 -5.07 -21.78 0.43
CA SER A 128 -6.43 -22.24 0.77
C SER A 128 -7.36 -21.29 1.57
N THR A 129 -8.52 -21.02 0.97
CA THR A 129 -9.76 -20.58 1.59
C THR A 129 -10.09 -21.32 2.90
N ARG A 130 -9.85 -20.69 4.05
CA ARG A 130 -10.72 -20.68 5.26
C ARG A 130 -10.03 -19.92 6.40
N ALA A 131 -10.67 -18.83 6.84
CA ALA A 131 -10.96 -18.55 8.26
C ALA A 131 -11.54 -17.13 8.40
N ARG A 132 -12.73 -17.03 9.02
CA ARG A 132 -13.14 -15.83 9.75
C ARG A 132 -12.23 -15.69 10.97
N PRO A 133 -11.91 -14.45 11.40
CA PRO A 133 -12.34 -14.08 12.75
C PRO A 133 -12.86 -12.64 12.85
N GLU A 134 -13.91 -12.50 13.64
CA GLU A 134 -14.39 -11.28 14.29
C GLU A 134 -13.30 -10.23 14.61
N TRP A 135 -13.42 -9.05 13.98
CA TRP A 135 -12.68 -7.86 14.34
C TRP A 135 -13.31 -7.20 15.58
N ARG A 136 -12.65 -7.31 16.74
CA ARG A 136 -12.93 -6.45 17.91
C ARG A 136 -12.16 -5.15 17.77
N ALA A 137 -12.86 -4.06 17.50
CA ALA A 137 -12.35 -2.71 17.62
C ALA A 137 -12.22 -2.34 19.11
N SER A 138 -11.02 -2.43 19.69
CA SER A 138 -10.76 -1.84 21.01
C SER A 138 -10.60 -0.33 20.87
N HIS A 139 -11.65 0.38 21.29
CA HIS A 139 -11.61 1.80 21.60
C HIS A 139 -10.57 2.05 22.70
N LEU A 140 -9.50 2.78 22.40
CA LEU A 140 -8.67 3.40 23.42
C LEU A 140 -9.14 4.84 23.61
N ASN A 141 -10.09 5.00 24.53
CA ASN A 141 -10.42 6.27 25.15
C ASN A 141 -10.29 6.13 26.68
N ARG A 142 -9.28 6.81 27.24
CA ARG A 142 -9.18 7.39 28.59
C ARG A 142 -7.75 7.94 28.70
N ALA A 143 -7.49 9.24 28.63
CA ALA A 143 -7.92 10.33 29.49
C ALA A 143 -7.58 10.08 30.98
N SER A 144 -6.57 10.82 31.44
CA SER A 144 -6.42 11.41 32.77
C SER A 144 -6.63 10.52 34.01
N ARG A 145 -5.53 10.20 34.69
CA ARG A 145 -5.26 10.53 36.10
C ARG A 145 -3.81 10.21 36.44
#